data_AF-A0A0C9XXD2-F1
#
_entry.id   AF-A0A0C9XXD2-F1
#
_cell.length_a   1.000
_cell.length_b   1.000
_cell.length_c   1.000
_cell.angle_alpha   90.00
_cell.angle_beta   90.00
_cell.angle_gamma   90.00
#
_symmetry.space_group_name_H-M   'P 1'
#
loop_
_entity.id
_entity.type
_entity.pdbx_description
1 polymer ?
#
loop_
_entity_poly.entity_id
_entity_poly.type
_entity_poly.pdbx_seq_one_letter_code
_entity_poly.pdbx_strand_id
1 'polypeptide(L)'
;YHGECKVIRLAVSHTNQRRCLKRGTHDIEKEIEFEGNSKIIAHDSEGFEAGKQAEVDVVWKFIDSRSRSKDINQKLHLVWFVLLLCLAVEKLSRIFAVPIVAIVTKFDTFLQDMQQKLEEKAEEEDEEVDDDELEKLAVVEADKRFEQYYKKPLESMQHPPRAVVTLSEETQRQARSGYDLRTFFASAQSADSKVKLITSASNGLNWNYYKNHTEKMFRGGPFIKTWETYWTDPTSGPQAPIKLIRLLEKHLDDSRRLIGHRKSSDFAEVNGDPDLLAFCRWEQRVADTTLIMEKIYVFNINDEKTLEAMIKWYDQGSNTATYIRKEVMGLYRERLSERFQVPKEWSEEVAQPLINIVCKRPIEVPG
;
A
#
# COMPACT_ATOMS: atom_id res chain seq x y z
N TYR A 1 -8.09 15.46 12.61
CA TYR A 1 -7.78 14.03 12.51
C TYR A 1 -7.78 13.69 11.03
N HIS A 2 -6.62 13.41 10.45
CA HIS A 2 -6.38 13.45 9.01
C HIS A 2 -5.76 12.13 8.52
N GLY A 3 -6.53 11.26 7.87
CA GLY A 3 -6.06 10.31 6.85
C GLY A 3 -4.76 9.58 7.17
N GLU A 4 -4.76 8.76 8.21
CA GLU A 4 -3.55 8.13 8.75
C GLU A 4 -3.28 6.74 8.16
N CYS A 5 -2.15 6.58 7.47
CA CYS A 5 -1.56 5.29 7.12
C CYS A 5 -1.03 4.61 8.39
N LYS A 6 -1.71 3.55 8.83
CA LYS A 6 -1.27 2.74 9.97
C LYS A 6 -0.24 1.69 9.58
N VAL A 7 0.95 1.81 10.15
CA VAL A 7 2.09 0.90 10.03
C VAL A 7 2.35 0.29 11.41
N ILE A 8 2.59 -1.01 11.52
CA ILE A 8 3.13 -1.60 12.75
C ILE A 8 4.60 -1.88 12.57
N ARG A 9 5.43 -1.51 13.54
CA ARG A 9 6.77 -2.06 13.74
C ARG A 9 6.70 -3.27 14.67
N LEU A 10 7.16 -4.40 14.18
CA LEU A 10 7.32 -5.63 14.94
C LEU A 10 8.80 -5.85 15.20
N ALA A 11 9.20 -5.75 16.47
CA ALA A 11 10.55 -6.07 16.91
C ALA A 11 10.59 -7.50 17.45
N VAL A 12 11.52 -8.33 16.97
CA VAL A 12 11.84 -9.62 17.58
C VAL A 12 13.21 -9.47 18.24
N SER A 13 13.34 -9.66 19.55
CA SER A 13 14.62 -9.44 20.25
C SER A 13 14.99 -10.62 21.15
N HIS A 14 16.10 -11.31 20.86
CA HIS A 14 16.73 -12.18 21.83
C HIS A 14 17.72 -11.35 22.67
N THR A 15 17.39 -11.06 23.92
CA THR A 15 18.41 -10.55 24.86
C THR A 15 18.91 -11.70 25.70
N ASN A 16 20.12 -12.17 25.37
CA ASN A 16 20.97 -12.85 26.31
C ASN A 16 22.31 -12.11 26.37
N GLN A 17 22.32 -10.88 26.92
CA GLN A 17 23.37 -10.41 27.83
C GLN A 17 23.18 -8.94 28.27
N ARG A 18 23.36 -8.79 29.59
CA ARG A 18 23.67 -7.59 30.41
C ARG A 18 22.57 -6.55 30.63
N ARG A 19 22.14 -6.50 31.90
CA ARG A 19 21.29 -5.52 32.59
C ARG A 19 21.68 -4.06 32.27
N CYS A 20 20.79 -3.31 31.61
CA CYS A 20 20.53 -1.86 31.71
C CYS A 20 19.45 -1.53 30.66
N LEU A 21 18.33 -0.83 30.84
CA LEU A 21 17.69 -0.03 31.88
C LEU A 21 16.21 -0.50 31.96
N LYS A 22 15.39 0.04 32.88
CA LYS A 22 13.95 -0.30 33.01
C LYS A 22 13.26 -0.41 31.63
N ARG A 23 12.65 -1.58 31.34
CA ARG A 23 11.84 -1.82 30.14
C ARG A 23 10.80 -0.70 30.04
N GLY A 24 10.69 -0.05 28.88
CA GLY A 24 9.57 0.86 28.63
C GLY A 24 8.26 0.08 28.71
N THR A 25 7.20 0.69 29.22
CA THR A 25 5.86 0.13 29.08
C THR A 25 5.45 0.34 27.62
N HIS A 26 5.50 -0.72 26.80
CA HIS A 26 5.09 -0.66 25.40
C HIS A 26 3.65 -1.15 25.29
N ASP A 27 2.82 -0.39 24.59
CA ASP A 27 1.43 -0.74 24.29
C ASP A 27 1.24 -0.64 22.78
N ILE A 28 0.99 -1.77 22.13
CA ILE A 28 0.81 -1.83 20.67
C ILE A 28 -0.44 -1.09 20.21
N GLU A 29 -1.44 -0.90 21.08
CA GLU A 29 -2.63 -0.12 20.77
C GLU A 29 -2.35 1.39 20.78
N LYS A 30 -1.23 1.82 21.38
CA LYS A 30 -0.84 3.23 21.41
C LYS A 30 -0.22 3.65 20.09
N GLU A 31 -0.80 4.71 19.52
CA GLU A 31 -0.39 5.29 18.25
C GLU A 31 0.83 6.21 18.46
N ILE A 32 1.81 6.09 17.55
CA ILE A 32 2.98 6.94 17.47
C ILE A 32 2.86 7.76 16.20
N GLU A 33 2.69 9.07 16.35
CA GLU A 33 2.63 10.02 15.24
C GLU A 33 4.04 10.55 14.92
N PHE A 34 4.35 10.74 13.64
CA PHE A 34 5.62 11.32 13.21
C PHE A 34 5.53 12.84 13.11
N GLU A 35 6.44 13.55 13.78
CA GLU A 35 6.60 15.00 13.61
C GLU A 35 6.93 15.31 12.14
N GLY A 36 6.06 16.07 11.47
CA GLY A 36 6.20 16.46 10.06
C GLY A 36 5.42 15.58 9.07
N ASN A 37 4.83 14.46 9.49
CA ASN A 37 3.91 13.68 8.66
C ASN A 37 2.83 12.99 9.51
N SER A 38 1.77 13.72 9.81
CA SER A 38 0.61 13.20 10.56
C SER A 38 -0.19 12.14 9.79
N LYS A 39 0.10 11.89 8.51
CA LYS A 39 -0.59 10.87 7.71
C LYS A 39 0.01 9.48 7.93
N ILE A 40 0.92 9.30 8.88
CA ILE A 40 1.51 8.00 9.19
C ILE A 40 1.46 7.80 10.70
N ILE A 41 0.79 6.72 11.09
CA ILE A 41 0.74 6.22 12.45
C ILE A 41 1.58 4.97 12.52
N ALA A 42 2.56 4.95 13.41
CA ALA A 42 3.27 3.75 13.79
C ALA A 42 2.67 3.14 15.05
N HIS A 43 2.58 1.82 15.09
CA HIS A 43 2.35 1.03 16.30
C HIS A 43 3.62 0.25 16.61
N ASP A 44 4.13 0.31 17.84
CA ASP A 44 5.36 -0.38 18.23
C ASP A 44 5.02 -1.60 19.09
N SER A 45 5.39 -2.80 18.66
CA SER A 45 5.22 -4.01 19.47
C SER A 45 6.34 -4.15 20.49
N GLU A 46 6.07 -4.88 21.58
CA GLU A 46 7.15 -5.38 22.42
C GLU A 46 8.08 -6.32 21.64
N GLY A 47 9.38 -6.28 21.96
CA GLY A 47 10.38 -7.19 21.47
C GLY A 47 10.11 -8.62 21.93
N PHE A 48 9.95 -9.57 21.01
CA PHE A 48 9.72 -10.98 21.39
C PHE A 48 10.99 -11.63 21.94
N GLU A 49 10.98 -12.01 23.23
CA GLU A 49 12.02 -12.85 23.82
C GLU A 49 11.71 -14.34 23.61
N ALA A 50 12.75 -15.17 23.45
CA ALA A 50 12.58 -16.61 23.34
C ALA A 50 11.87 -17.18 24.59
N GLY A 51 10.71 -17.82 24.37
CA GLY A 51 9.94 -18.52 25.41
C GLY A 51 8.63 -17.84 25.85
N LYS A 52 8.34 -16.59 25.45
CA LYS A 52 7.10 -15.89 25.84
C LYS A 52 6.05 -15.91 24.72
N GLN A 53 5.28 -16.99 24.65
CA GLN A 53 4.20 -17.15 23.67
C GLN A 53 3.11 -16.06 23.78
N ALA A 54 2.88 -15.52 24.98
CA ALA A 54 1.87 -14.50 25.23
C ALA A 54 2.13 -13.18 24.48
N GLU A 55 3.39 -12.73 24.36
CA GLU A 55 3.77 -11.51 23.64
C GLU A 55 3.51 -11.66 22.13
N VAL A 56 3.80 -12.86 21.61
CA VAL A 56 3.53 -13.25 20.21
C VAL A 56 2.02 -13.22 19.93
N ASP A 57 1.21 -13.77 20.82
CA ASP A 57 -0.25 -13.84 20.64
C ASP A 57 -0.93 -12.46 20.69
N VAL A 58 -0.43 -11.52 21.50
CA VAL A 58 -0.93 -10.13 21.54
C VAL A 58 -0.75 -9.45 20.17
N VAL A 59 0.44 -9.58 19.59
CA VAL A 59 0.73 -9.05 18.26
C VAL A 59 -0.16 -9.68 17.19
N TRP A 60 -0.30 -11.01 17.20
CA TRP A 60 -1.15 -11.69 16.21
C TRP A 60 -2.61 -11.28 16.31
N LYS A 61 -3.15 -11.12 17.53
CA LYS A 61 -4.51 -10.62 17.73
C LYS A 61 -4.68 -9.20 17.21
N PHE A 62 -3.68 -8.33 17.44
CA PHE A 62 -3.70 -6.97 16.91
C PHE A 62 -3.72 -6.98 15.38
N ILE A 63 -2.80 -7.72 14.73
CA ILE A 63 -2.73 -7.82 13.27
C ILE A 63 -4.03 -8.40 12.69
N ASP A 64 -4.56 -9.48 13.26
CA ASP A 64 -5.80 -10.10 12.76
C ASP A 64 -7.01 -9.16 12.92
N SER A 65 -7.14 -8.50 14.07
CA SER A 65 -8.22 -7.53 14.31
C SER A 65 -8.15 -6.34 13.36
N ARG A 66 -6.97 -5.71 13.26
CA ARG A 66 -6.76 -4.53 12.43
C ARG A 66 -6.79 -4.86 10.95
N SER A 67 -6.29 -6.03 10.51
CA SER A 67 -6.38 -6.44 9.10
C SER A 67 -7.80 -6.74 8.63
N ARG A 68 -8.70 -7.16 9.54
CA ARG A 68 -10.13 -7.41 9.24
C ARG A 68 -11.03 -6.21 9.47
N SER A 69 -10.49 -5.08 9.92
CA SER A 69 -11.28 -3.86 10.13
C SER A 69 -12.01 -3.44 8.85
N LYS A 70 -13.31 -3.16 8.97
CA LYS A 70 -14.13 -2.58 7.89
C LYS A 70 -13.85 -1.10 7.69
N ASP A 71 -13.45 -0.42 8.77
CA ASP A 71 -12.98 0.96 8.70
C ASP A 71 -11.53 0.94 8.24
N ILE A 72 -11.29 1.52 7.05
CA ILE A 72 -9.97 1.63 6.43
C ILE A 72 -8.98 2.34 7.34
N ASN A 73 -9.43 3.32 8.13
CA ASN A 73 -8.55 4.12 8.98
C ASN A 73 -8.12 3.37 10.23
N GLN A 74 -8.92 2.39 10.65
CA GLN A 74 -8.51 1.45 11.69
C GLN A 74 -7.85 0.20 11.10
N LYS A 75 -7.80 0.09 9.77
CA LYS A 75 -7.22 -1.05 9.08
C LYS A 75 -5.70 -0.93 9.05
N LEU A 76 -5.04 -2.06 9.25
CA LEU A 76 -3.61 -2.12 9.11
C LEU A 76 -3.21 -2.12 7.62
N HIS A 77 -2.33 -1.19 7.23
CA HIS A 77 -1.93 -1.00 5.83
C HIS A 77 -0.58 -1.65 5.51
N LEU A 78 0.31 -1.75 6.49
CA LEU A 78 1.65 -2.30 6.33
C LEU A 78 2.16 -2.91 7.65
N VAL A 79 2.83 -4.05 7.56
CA VAL A 79 3.61 -4.63 8.66
C VAL A 79 5.10 -4.45 8.39
N TRP A 80 5.81 -3.82 9.31
CA TRP A 80 7.26 -3.80 9.34
C TRP A 80 7.74 -4.90 10.28
N PHE A 81 8.36 -5.94 9.72
CA PHE A 81 8.84 -7.09 10.47
C PHE A 81 10.37 -7.05 10.61
N VAL A 82 10.87 -6.78 11.80
CA VAL A 82 12.32 -6.76 12.09
C VAL A 82 12.78 -8.17 12.43
N LEU A 83 13.58 -8.77 11.55
CA LEU A 83 14.27 -10.03 11.78
C LEU A 83 15.66 -9.73 12.37
N LEU A 84 15.99 -10.39 13.48
CA LEU A 84 17.39 -10.66 13.79
C LEU A 84 17.85 -11.84 12.93
N LEU A 85 19.10 -11.80 12.46
CA LEU A 85 19.85 -12.88 11.80
C LEU A 85 20.02 -14.17 12.64
N CYS A 86 19.18 -14.39 13.65
CA CYS A 86 19.18 -15.59 14.48
C CYS A 86 17.77 -16.21 14.64
N LEU A 87 16.71 -15.60 14.11
CA LEU A 87 15.33 -16.05 14.36
C LEU A 87 14.57 -16.42 13.09
N ALA A 88 13.92 -17.58 13.17
CA ALA A 88 13.34 -18.33 12.07
C ALA A 88 12.28 -17.57 11.27
N VAL A 89 12.44 -17.65 9.95
CA VAL A 89 11.52 -17.23 8.88
C VAL A 89 10.14 -17.89 9.00
N GLU A 90 10.04 -19.00 9.74
CA GLU A 90 8.82 -19.78 9.94
C GLU A 90 7.65 -18.97 10.52
N LYS A 91 7.92 -17.93 11.34
CA LYS A 91 6.86 -17.08 11.94
C LYS A 91 6.20 -16.10 10.96
N LEU A 92 6.78 -15.85 9.79
CA LEU A 92 6.21 -14.95 8.77
C LEU A 92 5.03 -15.58 8.02
N SER A 93 4.96 -16.90 8.01
CA SER A 93 3.93 -17.69 7.29
C SER A 93 2.50 -17.51 7.81
N ARG A 94 2.24 -16.64 8.79
CA ARG A 94 0.89 -16.38 9.34
C ARG A 94 0.30 -15.03 8.92
N ILE A 95 1.06 -14.17 8.20
CA ILE A 95 0.61 -12.84 7.79
C ILE A 95 0.22 -12.88 6.30
N PHE A 96 -1.06 -13.07 6.00
CA PHE A 96 -1.53 -13.16 4.60
C PHE A 96 -2.36 -11.95 4.14
N ALA A 97 -2.86 -11.12 5.06
CA ALA A 97 -3.83 -10.07 4.73
C ALA A 97 -3.22 -8.68 4.51
N VAL A 98 -1.98 -8.44 4.96
CA VAL A 98 -1.34 -7.12 4.95
C VAL A 98 0.06 -7.22 4.34
N PRO A 99 0.48 -6.29 3.45
CA PRO A 99 1.84 -6.24 2.94
C PRO A 99 2.89 -6.19 4.05
N ILE A 100 4.01 -6.89 3.88
CA ILE A 100 5.10 -6.98 4.86
C ILE A 100 6.37 -6.39 4.26
N VAL A 101 7.06 -5.57 5.05
CA VAL A 101 8.46 -5.19 4.82
C VAL A 101 9.31 -5.92 5.84
N ALA A 102 10.06 -6.92 5.40
CA ALA A 102 11.02 -7.64 6.23
C ALA A 102 12.33 -6.85 6.27
N ILE A 103 12.78 -6.48 7.47
CA ILE A 103 14.07 -5.81 7.67
C ILE A 103 14.97 -6.73 8.47
N VAL A 104 16.06 -7.16 7.84
CA VAL A 104 17.11 -7.89 8.53
C VAL A 104 18.04 -6.86 9.15
N THR A 105 18.17 -6.90 10.47
CA THR A 105 19.00 -5.95 11.24
C THR A 105 20.20 -6.65 11.87
N LYS A 106 21.20 -5.87 12.27
CA LYS A 106 22.45 -6.32 12.92
C LYS A 106 23.35 -7.22 12.05
N PHE A 107 23.47 -6.89 10.77
CA PHE A 107 24.39 -7.60 9.87
C PHE A 107 25.86 -7.42 10.28
N ASP A 108 26.19 -6.27 10.87
CA ASP A 108 27.48 -5.98 11.51
C ASP A 108 27.81 -6.98 12.63
N THR A 109 26.87 -7.25 13.54
CA THR A 109 27.07 -8.25 14.60
C THR A 109 27.21 -9.65 14.01
N PHE A 110 26.46 -9.94 12.95
CA PHE A 110 26.59 -11.22 12.25
C PHE A 110 27.95 -11.40 11.57
N LEU A 111 28.51 -10.34 10.97
CA LEU A 111 29.86 -10.35 10.40
C LEU A 111 30.91 -10.62 11.50
N GLN A 112 30.81 -9.95 12.64
CA GLN A 112 31.70 -10.17 13.79
C GLN A 112 31.64 -11.62 14.29
N ASP A 113 30.43 -12.18 14.44
CA ASP A 113 30.25 -13.58 14.82
C ASP A 113 30.86 -14.56 13.78
N MET A 114 30.92 -14.17 12.50
CA MET A 114 31.55 -14.99 11.46
C MET A 114 33.08 -14.86 11.49
N GLN A 115 33.60 -13.65 11.69
CA GLN A 115 35.03 -13.40 11.87
C GLN A 115 35.56 -14.23 13.06
N GLN A 116 34.93 -14.11 14.23
CA GLN A 116 35.33 -14.85 15.42
C GLN A 116 35.34 -16.38 15.19
N LYS A 117 34.36 -16.92 14.46
CA LYS A 117 34.31 -18.37 14.15
C LYS A 117 35.38 -18.81 13.15
N LEU A 118 35.87 -17.90 12.32
CA LEU A 118 36.96 -18.20 11.40
C LEU A 118 38.30 -18.08 12.13
N GLU A 119 38.46 -17.11 13.04
CA GLU A 119 39.60 -16.99 13.97
C GLU A 119 39.75 -18.27 14.81
N GLU A 120 38.68 -18.69 15.49
CA GLU A 120 38.68 -19.91 16.32
C GLU A 120 39.09 -21.16 15.52
N LYS A 121 38.73 -21.24 14.24
CA LYS A 121 39.10 -22.37 13.37
C LYS A 121 40.55 -22.31 12.90
N ALA A 122 41.04 -21.13 12.54
CA ALA A 122 42.43 -20.95 12.14
C ALA A 122 43.38 -21.28 13.32
N GLU A 123 43.00 -20.89 14.54
CA GLU A 123 43.71 -21.25 15.77
C GLU A 123 43.70 -22.77 16.03
N GLU A 124 42.59 -23.47 15.76
CA GLU A 124 42.50 -24.93 15.88
C GLU A 124 43.36 -25.68 14.84
N GLU A 125 43.52 -25.11 13.65
CA GLU A 125 44.25 -25.69 12.51
C GLU A 125 45.75 -25.27 12.46
N ASP A 126 46.20 -24.44 13.41
CA ASP A 126 47.57 -23.89 13.52
C ASP A 126 47.97 -23.10 12.24
N GLU A 127 47.00 -22.43 11.61
CA GLU A 127 47.20 -21.58 10.43
C GLU A 127 47.35 -20.11 10.83
N GLU A 128 48.44 -19.46 10.40
CA GLU A 128 48.56 -18.00 10.49
C GLU A 128 47.78 -17.36 9.32
N VAL A 129 46.64 -16.76 9.64
CA VAL A 129 45.81 -16.03 8.67
C VAL A 129 45.92 -14.54 8.94
N ASP A 130 46.11 -13.75 7.89
CA ASP A 130 46.14 -12.29 7.98
C ASP A 130 44.74 -11.72 8.28
N ASP A 131 44.66 -10.74 9.19
CA ASP A 131 43.39 -10.14 9.64
C ASP A 131 42.57 -9.57 8.45
N ASP A 132 43.24 -8.97 7.45
CA ASP A 132 42.59 -8.42 6.25
C ASP A 132 42.06 -9.52 5.31
N GLU A 133 42.66 -10.70 5.32
CA GLU A 133 42.21 -11.86 4.55
C GLU A 133 41.01 -12.53 5.24
N LEU A 134 41.07 -12.62 6.57
CA LEU A 134 40.01 -13.14 7.41
C LEU A 134 38.73 -12.31 7.33
N GLU A 135 38.83 -10.98 7.31
CA GLU A 135 37.70 -10.09 7.11
C GLU A 135 37.00 -10.33 5.76
N LYS A 136 37.77 -10.48 4.67
CA LYS A 136 37.21 -10.76 3.34
C LYS A 136 36.50 -12.11 3.30
N LEU A 137 37.10 -13.13 3.91
CA LEU A 137 36.50 -14.48 4.00
C LEU A 137 35.21 -14.46 4.83
N ALA A 138 35.20 -13.70 5.93
CA ALA A 138 34.01 -13.54 6.77
C ALA A 138 32.85 -12.89 6.00
N VAL A 139 33.12 -11.87 5.17
CA VAL A 139 32.10 -11.25 4.31
C VAL A 139 31.52 -12.26 3.31
N VAL A 140 32.38 -13.03 2.62
CA VAL A 140 31.93 -14.02 1.65
C VAL A 140 31.09 -15.13 2.30
N GLU A 141 31.52 -15.64 3.45
CA GLU A 141 30.79 -16.67 4.18
C GLU A 141 29.49 -16.12 4.79
N ALA A 142 29.49 -14.86 5.25
CA ALA A 142 28.29 -14.17 5.73
C ALA A 142 27.26 -14.00 4.61
N ASP A 143 27.66 -13.55 3.42
CA ASP A 143 26.77 -13.42 2.25
C ASP A 143 26.20 -14.77 1.83
N LYS A 144 27.03 -15.82 1.81
CA LYS A 144 26.60 -17.18 1.48
C LYS A 144 25.57 -17.70 2.50
N ARG A 145 25.80 -17.48 3.80
CA ARG A 145 24.84 -17.85 4.84
C ARG A 145 23.58 -17.01 4.77
N PHE A 146 23.68 -15.72 4.46
CA PHE A 146 22.53 -14.85 4.27
C PHE A 146 21.64 -15.34 3.12
N GLU A 147 22.24 -15.62 1.97
CA GLU A 147 21.57 -16.19 0.80
C GLU A 147 20.88 -17.52 1.12
N GLN A 148 21.57 -18.40 1.84
CA GLN A 148 21.05 -19.73 2.19
C GLN A 148 19.91 -19.71 3.22
N TYR A 149 20.08 -18.97 4.32
CA TYR A 149 19.18 -19.05 5.49
C TYR A 149 18.12 -17.95 5.53
N TYR A 150 18.28 -16.86 4.79
CA TYR A 150 17.34 -15.73 4.80
C TYR A 150 16.68 -15.54 3.44
N LYS A 151 17.48 -15.35 2.39
CA LYS A 151 16.93 -15.01 1.07
C LYS A 151 16.16 -16.17 0.45
N LYS A 152 16.74 -17.37 0.36
CA LYS A 152 16.05 -18.56 -0.19
C LYS A 152 14.74 -18.89 0.54
N PRO A 153 14.68 -18.86 1.89
CA PRO A 153 13.40 -19.03 2.59
C PRO A 153 12.37 -17.95 2.30
N LEU A 154 12.79 -16.67 2.13
CA LEU A 154 11.89 -15.58 1.76
C LEU A 154 11.40 -15.68 0.31
N GLU A 155 12.26 -16.10 -0.62
CA GLU A 155 11.91 -16.31 -2.03
C GLU A 155 11.00 -17.53 -2.24
N SER A 156 11.10 -18.54 -1.39
CA SER A 156 10.26 -19.74 -1.46
C SER A 156 8.90 -19.61 -0.77
N MET A 157 8.57 -18.42 -0.23
CA MET A 157 7.25 -18.14 0.34
C MET A 157 6.17 -18.06 -0.74
N GLN A 158 4.91 -18.26 -0.33
CA GLN A 158 3.73 -18.08 -1.19
C GLN A 158 3.70 -16.68 -1.86
N HIS A 159 4.23 -15.66 -1.16
CA HIS A 159 4.38 -14.31 -1.67
C HIS A 159 5.83 -13.84 -1.50
N PRO A 160 6.68 -14.00 -2.54
CA PRO A 160 8.09 -13.63 -2.44
C PRO A 160 8.29 -12.11 -2.39
N PRO A 161 9.42 -11.63 -1.83
CA PRO A 161 9.75 -10.21 -1.78
C PRO A 161 9.86 -9.64 -3.20
N ARG A 162 9.17 -8.51 -3.43
CA ARG A 162 9.15 -7.84 -4.74
C ARG A 162 10.42 -7.01 -5.02
N ALA A 163 11.13 -6.63 -3.95
CA ALA A 163 12.39 -5.91 -4.01
C ALA A 163 13.21 -6.23 -2.74
N VAL A 164 14.52 -6.29 -2.88
CA VAL A 164 15.48 -6.41 -1.77
C VAL A 164 16.44 -5.24 -1.88
N VAL A 165 16.66 -4.55 -0.76
CA VAL A 165 17.56 -3.40 -0.67
C VAL A 165 18.59 -3.68 0.42
N THR A 166 19.86 -3.52 0.09
CA THR A 166 20.99 -3.70 1.03
C THR A 166 21.53 -2.34 1.44
N LEU A 167 21.74 -2.12 2.74
CA LEU A 167 22.32 -0.89 3.29
C LEU A 167 23.75 -1.21 3.78
N SER A 168 24.79 -0.84 3.01
CA SER A 168 26.20 -0.99 3.41
C SER A 168 26.81 0.31 3.95
N GLU A 169 27.93 0.26 4.68
CA GLU A 169 28.64 1.46 5.19
C GLU A 169 29.07 2.44 4.08
N GLU A 170 29.49 1.94 2.92
CA GLU A 170 29.81 2.78 1.75
C GLU A 170 28.56 3.48 1.20
N THR A 171 27.41 2.78 1.24
CA THR A 171 26.10 3.36 0.94
C THR A 171 25.71 4.38 2.02
N GLN A 172 26.04 4.16 3.30
CA GLN A 172 25.78 5.10 4.40
C GLN A 172 26.63 6.38 4.33
N ARG A 173 27.89 6.30 3.89
CA ARG A 173 28.76 7.47 3.67
C ARG A 173 28.25 8.36 2.53
N GLN A 174 27.69 7.77 1.47
CA GLN A 174 26.97 8.50 0.42
C GLN A 174 25.53 8.91 0.86
N ALA A 175 24.91 8.17 1.78
CA ALA A 175 23.54 8.35 2.26
C ALA A 175 23.39 9.18 3.54
N ARG A 176 24.37 10.03 3.88
CA ARG A 176 24.13 11.17 4.80
C ARG A 176 23.08 12.17 4.25
N SER A 177 22.53 11.92 3.07
CA SER A 177 21.36 12.57 2.50
C SER A 177 20.23 11.57 2.16
N GLY A 178 19.35 11.29 3.13
CA GLY A 178 17.90 11.23 2.90
C GLY A 178 17.23 10.02 2.21
N TYR A 179 17.92 8.93 1.85
CA TYR A 179 17.32 7.88 0.99
C TYR A 179 16.72 6.62 1.67
N ASP A 180 16.72 6.50 2.99
CA ASP A 180 16.15 5.31 3.67
C ASP A 180 14.69 5.55 4.15
N LEU A 181 14.46 6.61 4.93
CA LEU A 181 13.11 6.96 5.40
C LEU A 181 12.16 7.40 4.28
N ARG A 182 12.67 8.05 3.22
CA ARG A 182 11.83 8.49 2.09
C ARG A 182 11.29 7.31 1.29
N THR A 183 12.12 6.30 1.05
CA THR A 183 11.73 5.07 0.36
C THR A 183 10.72 4.27 1.21
N PHE A 184 10.92 4.25 2.53
CA PHE A 184 9.96 3.70 3.48
C PHE A 184 8.62 4.43 3.45
N PHE A 185 8.61 5.75 3.59
CA PHE A 185 7.39 6.55 3.55
C PHE A 185 6.67 6.43 2.21
N ALA A 186 7.41 6.41 1.11
CA ALA A 186 6.84 6.17 -0.21
C ALA A 186 6.20 4.78 -0.32
N SER A 187 6.81 3.76 0.28
CA SER A 187 6.29 2.38 0.27
C SER A 187 5.02 2.25 1.13
N ALA A 188 5.02 2.82 2.33
CA ALA A 188 3.85 2.84 3.22
C ALA A 188 2.70 3.64 2.60
N GLN A 189 2.99 4.82 2.06
CA GLN A 189 2.00 5.66 1.39
C GLN A 189 1.45 5.01 0.11
N SER A 190 2.28 4.26 -0.62
CA SER A 190 1.85 3.48 -1.79
C SER A 190 0.92 2.32 -1.38
N ALA A 191 1.25 1.62 -0.29
CA ALA A 191 0.40 0.57 0.26
C ALA A 191 -0.96 1.13 0.72
N ASP A 192 -0.96 2.22 1.51
CA ASP A 192 -2.16 2.95 1.93
C ASP A 192 -3.02 3.38 0.74
N SER A 193 -2.41 4.07 -0.23
CA SER A 193 -3.11 4.52 -1.44
C SER A 193 -3.72 3.35 -2.19
N LYS A 194 -3.00 2.22 -2.31
CA LYS A 194 -3.52 1.01 -2.96
C LYS A 194 -4.74 0.43 -2.25
N VAL A 195 -4.72 0.32 -0.93
CA VAL A 195 -5.89 -0.19 -0.18
C VAL A 195 -7.07 0.78 -0.33
N LYS A 196 -6.83 2.10 -0.20
CA LYS A 196 -7.85 3.13 -0.40
C LYS A 196 -8.45 3.12 -1.81
N LEU A 197 -7.64 2.92 -2.85
CA LEU A 197 -8.12 2.76 -4.23
C LEU A 197 -9.05 1.56 -4.38
N ILE A 198 -8.65 0.39 -3.85
CA ILE A 198 -9.46 -0.84 -3.91
C ILE A 198 -10.80 -0.62 -3.21
N THR A 199 -10.76 -0.10 -1.97
CA THR A 199 -11.95 0.15 -1.15
C THR A 199 -12.86 1.20 -1.80
N SER A 200 -12.30 2.30 -2.31
CA SER A 200 -13.03 3.37 -3.00
C SER A 200 -13.71 2.87 -4.26
N ALA A 201 -12.99 2.16 -5.14
CA ALA A 201 -13.53 1.64 -6.39
C ALA A 201 -14.63 0.59 -6.15
N SER A 202 -14.40 -0.34 -5.22
CA SER A 202 -15.37 -1.38 -4.87
C SER A 202 -16.66 -0.78 -4.28
N ASN A 203 -16.54 0.10 -3.28
CA ASN A 203 -17.72 0.74 -2.67
C ASN A 203 -18.42 1.70 -3.63
N GLY A 204 -17.64 2.38 -4.48
CA GLY A 204 -18.14 3.27 -5.51
C GLY A 204 -19.03 2.56 -6.52
N LEU A 205 -18.71 1.31 -6.88
CA LEU A 205 -19.60 0.47 -7.69
C LEU A 205 -20.78 -0.08 -6.87
N ASN A 206 -20.53 -0.65 -5.69
CA ASN A 206 -21.56 -1.27 -4.84
C ASN A 206 -22.75 -0.34 -4.56
N TRP A 207 -22.48 0.88 -4.06
CA TRP A 207 -23.52 1.85 -3.66
C TRP A 207 -24.36 2.38 -4.83
N ASN A 208 -23.91 2.06 -6.03
CA ASN A 208 -24.36 2.58 -7.29
C ASN A 208 -24.88 1.44 -8.20
N TYR A 209 -24.72 0.18 -7.78
CA TYR A 209 -24.97 -1.00 -8.60
C TYR A 209 -26.44 -1.16 -9.01
N TYR A 210 -27.35 -0.93 -8.08
CA TYR A 210 -28.80 -1.08 -8.28
C TYR A 210 -29.48 0.21 -8.75
N LYS A 211 -28.71 1.29 -8.96
CA LYS A 211 -29.28 2.58 -9.35
C LYS A 211 -29.62 2.58 -10.83
N ASN A 212 -30.70 3.27 -11.17
CA ASN A 212 -30.99 3.56 -12.56
C ASN A 212 -29.91 4.47 -13.14
N HIS A 213 -29.33 4.08 -14.28
CA HIS A 213 -28.21 4.78 -14.90
C HIS A 213 -28.56 6.19 -15.44
N THR A 214 -29.84 6.57 -15.42
CA THR A 214 -30.33 7.93 -15.68
C THR A 214 -30.24 8.86 -14.46
N GLU A 215 -30.12 8.29 -13.25
CA GLU A 215 -29.91 9.07 -12.02
C GLU A 215 -28.46 9.52 -11.88
N LYS A 216 -28.27 10.56 -11.06
CA LYS A 216 -26.93 10.97 -10.63
C LYS A 216 -26.26 9.89 -9.79
N MET A 217 -24.98 9.68 -10.06
CA MET A 217 -24.14 8.77 -9.29
C MET A 217 -24.04 9.25 -7.84
N PHE A 218 -24.24 8.33 -6.90
CA PHE A 218 -24.02 8.63 -5.50
C PHE A 218 -22.52 8.70 -5.20
N ARG A 219 -22.05 9.85 -4.72
CA ARG A 219 -20.67 10.11 -4.31
C ARG A 219 -20.62 10.46 -2.83
N GLY A 220 -20.65 9.44 -1.98
CA GLY A 220 -20.67 9.61 -0.53
C GLY A 220 -20.21 8.33 0.18
N GLY A 221 -20.34 8.30 1.50
CA GLY A 221 -19.97 7.10 2.26
C GLY A 221 -18.51 6.65 2.01
N PRO A 222 -18.21 5.34 2.10
CA PRO A 222 -16.87 4.80 1.88
C PRO A 222 -16.32 5.02 0.46
N PHE A 223 -17.14 5.45 -0.51
CA PHE A 223 -16.62 5.76 -1.84
C PHE A 223 -15.64 6.95 -1.80
N ILE A 224 -16.03 8.05 -1.15
CA ILE A 224 -15.15 9.24 -1.04
C ILE A 224 -14.56 9.42 0.36
N LYS A 225 -15.24 8.95 1.42
CA LYS A 225 -14.76 9.13 2.81
C LYS A 225 -13.51 8.31 3.13
N THR A 226 -13.27 7.21 2.41
CA THR A 226 -12.06 6.37 2.54
C THR A 226 -10.76 7.16 2.40
N TRP A 227 -10.81 8.31 1.73
CA TRP A 227 -9.66 9.16 1.48
C TRP A 227 -9.37 10.17 2.58
N GLU A 228 -10.33 10.40 3.50
CA GLU A 228 -10.19 11.32 4.65
C GLU A 228 -9.64 12.70 4.29
N THR A 229 -10.06 13.21 3.14
CA THR A 229 -9.66 14.54 2.68
C THR A 229 -10.44 15.62 3.42
N TYR A 230 -9.96 16.86 3.39
CA TYR A 230 -10.70 18.04 3.83
C TYR A 230 -12.15 18.05 3.32
N TRP A 231 -12.39 17.58 2.09
CA TRP A 231 -13.71 17.59 1.46
C TRP A 231 -14.71 16.59 2.04
N THR A 232 -14.23 15.63 2.85
CA THR A 232 -15.05 14.58 3.47
C THR A 232 -14.96 14.59 5.00
N ASP A 233 -14.06 15.39 5.56
CA ASP A 233 -13.87 15.55 7.00
C ASP A 233 -15.08 16.27 7.63
N PRO A 234 -15.69 15.73 8.70
CA PRO A 234 -16.82 16.36 9.39
C PRO A 234 -16.53 17.78 9.92
N THR A 235 -15.28 18.09 10.24
CA THR A 235 -14.84 19.37 10.82
C THR A 235 -14.73 20.49 9.78
N SER A 236 -14.61 20.15 8.49
CA SER A 236 -14.57 21.11 7.38
C SER A 236 -15.91 21.80 7.09
N GLY A 237 -16.96 21.40 7.81
CA GLY A 237 -18.31 21.92 7.66
C GLY A 237 -19.09 21.27 6.51
N PRO A 238 -20.43 21.39 6.52
CA PRO A 238 -21.31 20.65 5.60
C PRO A 238 -21.16 21.09 4.13
N GLN A 239 -20.60 22.27 3.86
CA GLN A 239 -20.44 22.81 2.51
C GLN A 239 -19.33 22.13 1.71
N ALA A 240 -18.28 21.62 2.36
CA ALA A 240 -17.15 21.01 1.69
C ALA A 240 -17.57 19.79 0.83
N PRO A 241 -18.24 18.74 1.37
CA PRO A 241 -18.66 17.60 0.56
C PRO A 241 -19.65 17.99 -0.54
N ILE A 242 -20.55 18.95 -0.29
CA ILE A 242 -21.52 19.44 -1.28
C ILE A 242 -20.79 20.06 -2.48
N LYS A 243 -19.78 20.90 -2.23
CA LYS A 243 -18.97 21.53 -3.28
C LYS A 243 -18.17 20.50 -4.08
N LEU A 244 -17.53 19.55 -3.41
CA LEU A 244 -16.79 18.47 -4.06
C LEU A 244 -17.70 17.70 -5.04
N ILE A 245 -18.86 17.23 -4.56
CA ILE A 245 -19.81 16.49 -5.38
C ILE A 245 -20.27 17.32 -6.57
N ARG A 246 -20.64 18.60 -6.35
CA ARG A 246 -21.06 19.50 -7.41
C ARG A 246 -20.00 19.68 -8.50
N LEU A 247 -18.73 19.82 -8.13
CA LEU A 247 -17.63 19.98 -9.08
C LEU A 247 -17.35 18.69 -9.86
N LEU A 248 -17.37 17.53 -9.19
CA LEU A 248 -17.24 16.22 -9.84
C LEU A 248 -18.36 16.00 -10.86
N GLU A 249 -19.62 16.23 -10.47
CA GLU A 249 -20.76 16.12 -11.38
C GLU A 249 -20.62 17.05 -12.59
N LYS A 250 -20.30 18.33 -12.34
CA LYS A 250 -20.20 19.36 -13.38
C LYS A 250 -19.18 19.02 -14.46
N HIS A 251 -18.05 18.42 -14.09
CA HIS A 251 -16.92 18.23 -15.01
C HIS A 251 -16.75 16.79 -15.50
N LEU A 252 -17.28 15.78 -14.81
CA LEU A 252 -17.08 14.37 -15.16
C LEU A 252 -18.32 13.70 -15.77
N ASP A 253 -19.53 14.00 -15.26
CA ASP A 253 -20.71 13.18 -15.58
C ASP A 253 -21.22 13.35 -17.02
N ASP A 254 -20.95 14.51 -17.60
CA ASP A 254 -21.26 14.88 -18.99
C ASP A 254 -19.99 15.07 -19.84
N SER A 255 -18.85 14.54 -19.38
CA SER A 255 -17.60 14.67 -20.14
C SER A 255 -17.70 13.95 -21.50
N ARG A 256 -17.10 14.58 -22.51
CA ARG A 256 -16.95 13.99 -23.85
C ARG A 256 -16.06 12.74 -23.85
N ARG A 257 -15.28 12.55 -22.78
CA ARG A 257 -14.41 11.38 -22.55
C ARG A 257 -15.19 10.16 -22.06
N LEU A 258 -16.45 10.27 -21.69
CA LEU A 258 -17.23 9.08 -21.35
C LEU A 258 -17.45 8.18 -22.58
N ILE A 259 -17.37 6.87 -22.39
CA ILE A 259 -17.60 5.92 -23.46
C ILE A 259 -19.00 6.11 -24.08
N GLY A 260 -19.09 6.01 -25.40
CA GLY A 260 -20.34 6.24 -26.13
C GLY A 260 -20.88 7.66 -26.09
N HIS A 261 -20.09 8.66 -25.69
CA HIS A 261 -20.53 10.05 -25.81
C HIS A 261 -20.72 10.38 -27.31
N ARG A 262 -21.74 11.16 -27.68
CA ARG A 262 -22.09 11.45 -29.09
C ARG A 262 -20.94 12.03 -29.94
N LYS A 263 -19.96 12.63 -29.28
CA LYS A 263 -18.78 13.27 -29.90
C LYS A 263 -17.50 12.44 -29.76
N SER A 264 -17.56 11.23 -29.21
CA SER A 264 -16.39 10.38 -29.05
C SER A 264 -16.29 9.34 -30.16
N SER A 265 -15.07 8.89 -30.44
CA SER A 265 -14.73 8.05 -31.60
C SER A 265 -15.40 6.66 -31.59
N ASP A 266 -15.73 6.17 -30.41
CA ASP A 266 -16.39 4.89 -30.10
C ASP A 266 -17.93 4.97 -30.13
N PHE A 267 -18.53 6.13 -30.40
CA PHE A 267 -19.98 6.30 -30.38
C PHE A 267 -20.72 5.28 -31.27
N ALA A 268 -20.17 5.00 -32.45
CA ALA A 268 -20.76 4.03 -33.39
C ALA A 268 -20.57 2.58 -32.93
N GLU A 269 -19.55 2.29 -32.11
CA GLU A 269 -19.19 0.95 -31.66
C GLU A 269 -20.13 0.45 -30.54
N VAL A 270 -20.62 1.36 -29.70
CA VAL A 270 -21.37 1.01 -28.49
C VAL A 270 -22.90 0.96 -28.68
N ASN A 271 -23.39 0.86 -29.91
CA ASN A 271 -24.82 0.97 -30.23
C ASN A 271 -25.62 -0.35 -30.04
N GLY A 272 -25.01 -1.38 -29.44
CA GLY A 272 -25.56 -2.76 -29.43
C GLY A 272 -26.31 -3.17 -28.16
N ASP A 273 -25.83 -2.77 -26.98
CA ASP A 273 -26.39 -3.16 -25.68
C ASP A 273 -26.42 -1.96 -24.72
N PRO A 274 -27.61 -1.37 -24.46
CA PRO A 274 -27.74 -0.17 -23.63
C PRO A 274 -27.42 -0.44 -22.15
N ASP A 275 -27.68 -1.65 -21.64
CA ASP A 275 -27.46 -2.00 -20.24
C ASP A 275 -25.96 -2.20 -19.98
N LEU A 276 -25.27 -2.92 -20.88
CA LEU A 276 -23.83 -3.09 -20.82
C LEU A 276 -23.08 -1.76 -20.98
N LEU A 277 -23.49 -0.92 -21.93
CA LEU A 277 -22.90 0.41 -22.12
C LEU A 277 -23.05 1.26 -20.85
N ALA A 278 -24.24 1.24 -20.27
CA ALA A 278 -24.51 2.04 -19.10
C ALA A 278 -23.73 1.52 -17.88
N PHE A 279 -23.57 0.20 -17.71
CA PHE A 279 -22.70 -0.39 -16.69
C PHE A 279 -21.23 0.04 -16.85
N CYS A 280 -20.66 -0.09 -18.05
CA CYS A 280 -19.27 0.32 -18.32
C CYS A 280 -19.06 1.84 -18.14
N ARG A 281 -20.08 2.67 -18.42
CA ARG A 281 -20.02 4.12 -18.11
C ARG A 281 -19.94 4.39 -16.62
N TRP A 282 -20.67 3.62 -15.81
CA TRP A 282 -20.62 3.73 -14.36
C TRP A 282 -19.25 3.29 -13.83
N GLU A 283 -18.68 2.20 -14.34
CA GLU A 283 -17.30 1.80 -14.04
C GLU A 283 -16.30 2.92 -14.34
N GLN A 284 -16.37 3.54 -15.52
CA GLN A 284 -15.50 4.66 -15.87
C GLN A 284 -15.64 5.82 -14.87
N ARG A 285 -16.87 6.25 -14.57
CA ARG A 285 -17.12 7.35 -13.62
C ARG A 285 -16.66 7.03 -12.19
N VAL A 286 -16.80 5.77 -11.75
CA VAL A 286 -16.29 5.31 -10.44
C VAL A 286 -14.77 5.35 -10.40
N ALA A 287 -14.10 4.86 -11.46
CA ALA A 287 -12.64 4.96 -11.57
C ALA A 287 -12.18 6.41 -11.55
N ASP A 288 -12.78 7.28 -12.36
CA ASP A 288 -12.41 8.69 -12.44
C ASP A 288 -12.56 9.42 -11.11
N THR A 289 -13.69 9.20 -10.42
CA THR A 289 -13.92 9.77 -9.08
C THR A 289 -12.88 9.24 -8.08
N THR A 290 -12.61 7.93 -8.08
CA THR A 290 -11.62 7.30 -7.20
C THR A 290 -10.23 7.88 -7.40
N LEU A 291 -9.82 8.10 -8.65
CA LEU A 291 -8.51 8.62 -9.00
C LEU A 291 -8.36 10.11 -8.71
N ILE A 292 -9.41 10.89 -8.89
CA ILE A 292 -9.40 12.29 -8.47
C ILE A 292 -9.30 12.38 -6.95
N MET A 293 -10.03 11.56 -6.21
CA MET A 293 -9.92 11.52 -4.75
C MET A 293 -8.52 11.15 -4.28
N GLU A 294 -7.84 10.22 -4.97
CA GLU A 294 -6.42 9.95 -4.74
C GLU A 294 -5.56 11.20 -4.92
N LYS A 295 -5.74 11.95 -6.02
CA LYS A 295 -4.97 13.17 -6.26
C LYS A 295 -5.22 14.21 -5.18
N ILE A 296 -6.47 14.40 -4.77
CA ILE A 296 -6.84 15.31 -3.67
C ILE A 296 -6.11 14.90 -2.39
N TYR A 297 -6.09 13.60 -2.07
CA TYR A 297 -5.42 13.07 -0.89
C TYR A 297 -3.91 13.25 -0.94
N VAL A 298 -3.27 12.89 -2.06
CA VAL A 298 -1.82 12.97 -2.26
C VAL A 298 -1.33 14.42 -2.24
N PHE A 299 -2.01 15.32 -2.93
CA PHE A 299 -1.65 16.75 -3.00
C PHE A 299 -2.24 17.60 -1.87
N ASN A 300 -2.98 16.99 -0.94
CA ASN A 300 -3.62 17.67 0.18
C ASN A 300 -4.46 18.89 -0.24
N ILE A 301 -5.23 18.75 -1.32
CA ILE A 301 -6.01 19.86 -1.90
C ILE A 301 -7.16 20.20 -0.96
N ASN A 302 -7.17 21.42 -0.42
CA ASN A 302 -8.17 21.90 0.52
C ASN A 302 -8.90 23.19 0.06
N ASP A 303 -8.52 23.75 -1.09
CA ASP A 303 -9.17 24.93 -1.67
C ASP A 303 -9.94 24.61 -2.95
N GLU A 304 -11.03 25.35 -3.17
CA GLU A 304 -11.97 25.11 -4.26
C GLU A 304 -11.38 25.37 -5.65
N LYS A 305 -10.47 26.35 -5.77
CA LYS A 305 -9.89 26.71 -7.08
C LYS A 305 -8.95 25.62 -7.56
N THR A 306 -8.07 25.13 -6.69
CA THR A 306 -7.17 24.03 -6.99
C THR A 306 -7.94 22.74 -7.23
N LEU A 307 -9.01 22.47 -6.47
CA LEU A 307 -9.89 21.32 -6.71
C LEU A 307 -10.50 21.37 -8.12
N GLU A 308 -11.13 22.49 -8.50
CA GLU A 308 -11.74 22.60 -9.83
C GLU A 308 -10.69 22.52 -10.96
N ALA A 309 -9.51 23.11 -10.78
CA ALA A 309 -8.42 23.00 -11.73
C ALA A 309 -7.92 21.55 -11.88
N MET A 310 -7.75 20.82 -10.78
CA MET A 310 -7.35 19.41 -10.78
C MET A 310 -8.35 18.52 -11.51
N ILE A 311 -9.66 18.72 -11.27
CA ILE A 311 -10.71 17.94 -11.94
C ILE A 311 -10.71 18.22 -13.45
N LYS A 312 -10.59 19.49 -13.86
CA LYS A 312 -10.52 19.86 -15.28
C LYS A 312 -9.28 19.29 -15.96
N TRP A 313 -8.12 19.39 -15.31
CA TRP A 313 -6.88 18.80 -15.80
C TRP A 313 -7.01 17.29 -15.96
N TYR A 314 -7.58 16.60 -14.98
CA TYR A 314 -7.80 15.16 -15.06
C TYR A 314 -8.67 14.80 -16.28
N ASP A 315 -9.78 15.50 -16.48
CA ASP A 315 -10.68 15.16 -17.59
C ASP A 315 -10.10 15.50 -18.98
N GLN A 316 -9.33 16.58 -19.10
CA GLN A 316 -8.90 17.13 -20.39
C GLN A 316 -7.48 16.73 -20.81
N GLY A 317 -6.60 16.49 -19.85
CA GLY A 317 -5.15 16.39 -20.10
C GLY A 317 -4.46 15.20 -19.45
N SER A 318 -5.15 14.41 -18.62
CA SER A 318 -4.53 13.28 -17.95
C SER A 318 -4.41 12.05 -18.87
N ASN A 319 -3.19 11.53 -18.96
CA ASN A 319 -2.92 10.24 -19.55
C ASN A 319 -3.61 9.10 -18.79
N THR A 320 -3.74 9.25 -17.46
CA THR A 320 -4.50 8.33 -16.61
C THR A 320 -5.96 8.26 -17.04
N ALA A 321 -6.63 9.39 -17.22
CA ALA A 321 -8.03 9.44 -17.64
C ALA A 321 -8.24 8.82 -19.04
N THR A 322 -7.25 8.97 -19.92
CA THR A 322 -7.20 8.34 -21.25
C THR A 322 -7.00 6.83 -21.15
N TYR A 323 -6.10 6.37 -20.27
CA TYR A 323 -5.87 4.96 -19.97
C TYR A 323 -7.15 4.30 -19.45
N ILE A 324 -7.82 4.88 -18.46
CA ILE A 324 -9.07 4.35 -17.90
C ILE A 324 -10.12 4.16 -19.00
N ARG A 325 -10.32 5.18 -19.84
CA ARG A 325 -11.27 5.10 -20.96
C ARG A 325 -10.91 3.95 -21.92
N LYS A 326 -9.62 3.79 -22.25
CA LYS A 326 -9.14 2.74 -23.16
C LYS A 326 -9.40 1.34 -22.57
N GLU A 327 -9.06 1.12 -21.32
CA GLU A 327 -9.21 -0.18 -20.66
C GLU A 327 -10.69 -0.55 -20.45
N VAL A 328 -11.53 0.42 -20.05
CA VAL A 328 -12.98 0.21 -19.93
C VAL A 328 -13.62 -0.12 -21.29
N MET A 329 -13.18 0.54 -22.38
CA MET A 329 -13.59 0.14 -23.73
C MET A 329 -13.12 -1.25 -24.12
N GLY A 330 -11.93 -1.65 -23.67
CA GLY A 330 -11.44 -3.03 -23.80
C GLY A 330 -12.38 -4.03 -23.13
N LEU A 331 -12.75 -3.78 -21.87
CA LEU A 331 -13.71 -4.59 -21.13
C LEU A 331 -15.09 -4.64 -21.80
N TYR A 332 -15.57 -3.51 -22.33
CA TYR A 332 -16.82 -3.47 -23.06
C TYR A 332 -16.80 -4.41 -24.28
N ARG A 333 -15.73 -4.38 -25.07
CA ARG A 333 -15.56 -5.27 -26.25
C ARG A 333 -15.52 -6.74 -25.88
N GLU A 334 -14.75 -7.06 -24.84
CA GLU A 334 -14.62 -8.42 -24.31
C GLU A 334 -16.00 -8.94 -23.85
N ARG A 335 -16.68 -8.19 -22.98
CA ARG A 335 -18.02 -8.52 -22.48
C ARG A 335 -19.06 -8.66 -23.59
N LEU A 336 -19.00 -7.81 -24.60
CA LEU A 336 -19.90 -7.89 -25.76
C LEU A 336 -19.65 -9.18 -26.55
N SER A 337 -18.38 -9.58 -26.72
CA SER A 337 -18.02 -10.82 -27.42
C SER A 337 -18.45 -12.09 -26.66
N GLU A 338 -18.39 -12.05 -25.33
CA GLU A 338 -18.74 -13.16 -24.45
C GLU A 338 -20.25 -13.23 -24.13
N ARG A 339 -21.06 -12.29 -24.65
CA ARG A 339 -22.48 -12.12 -24.28
C ARG A 339 -22.67 -12.01 -22.77
N PHE A 340 -21.77 -11.28 -22.13
CA PHE A 340 -21.80 -11.05 -20.69
C PHE A 340 -23.12 -10.42 -20.28
N GLN A 341 -23.76 -11.01 -19.25
CA GLN A 341 -24.89 -10.40 -18.59
C GLN A 341 -24.41 -9.79 -17.29
N VAL A 342 -24.70 -8.51 -17.08
CA VAL A 342 -24.44 -7.85 -15.80
C VAL A 342 -25.17 -8.66 -14.72
N PRO A 343 -24.46 -9.13 -13.66
CA PRO A 343 -25.09 -9.91 -12.63
C PRO A 343 -26.28 -9.17 -12.00
N LYS A 344 -27.24 -9.91 -11.47
CA LYS A 344 -28.39 -9.29 -10.79
C LYS A 344 -28.07 -8.89 -9.36
N GLU A 345 -27.03 -9.46 -8.78
CA GLU A 345 -26.62 -9.25 -7.40
C GLU A 345 -25.17 -8.79 -7.33
N TRP A 346 -24.90 -7.87 -6.40
CA TRP A 346 -23.56 -7.37 -6.16
C TRP A 346 -22.67 -8.45 -5.51
N SER A 347 -21.44 -8.58 -6.01
CA SER A 347 -20.37 -9.32 -5.35
C SER A 347 -19.03 -8.58 -5.54
N GLU A 348 -18.03 -8.89 -4.71
CA GLU A 348 -16.70 -8.28 -4.84
C GLU A 348 -16.03 -8.65 -6.18
N GLU A 349 -16.35 -9.82 -6.75
CA GLU A 349 -15.85 -10.26 -8.04
C GLU A 349 -16.27 -9.33 -9.19
N VAL A 350 -17.47 -8.73 -9.08
CA VAL A 350 -17.97 -7.75 -10.07
C VAL A 350 -17.08 -6.51 -10.10
N ALA A 351 -16.51 -6.11 -8.97
CA ALA A 351 -15.62 -4.95 -8.88
C ALA A 351 -14.21 -5.24 -9.40
N GLN A 352 -13.81 -6.52 -9.46
CA GLN A 352 -12.42 -6.91 -9.68
C GLN A 352 -11.82 -6.40 -11.01
N PRO A 353 -12.54 -6.40 -12.15
CA PRO A 353 -12.04 -5.82 -13.40
C PRO A 353 -11.71 -4.33 -13.25
N LEU A 354 -12.61 -3.57 -12.61
CA LEU A 354 -12.39 -2.14 -12.37
C LEU A 354 -11.22 -1.90 -11.41
N ILE A 355 -11.17 -2.65 -10.31
CA ILE A 355 -10.07 -2.59 -9.34
C ILE A 355 -8.73 -2.84 -10.03
N ASN A 356 -8.66 -3.85 -10.90
CA ASN A 356 -7.45 -4.17 -11.64
C ASN A 356 -7.01 -3.01 -12.54
N ILE A 357 -7.93 -2.38 -13.26
CA ILE A 357 -7.65 -1.20 -14.10
C ILE A 357 -7.10 -0.06 -13.25
N VAL A 358 -7.82 0.30 -12.18
CA VAL A 358 -7.44 1.42 -11.29
C VAL A 358 -6.08 1.16 -10.65
N CYS A 359 -5.79 -0.06 -10.20
CA CYS A 359 -4.51 -0.40 -9.57
C CYS A 359 -3.34 -0.56 -10.55
N LYS A 360 -3.57 -0.88 -11.83
CA LYS A 360 -2.52 -1.04 -12.85
C LYS A 360 -2.21 0.23 -13.64
N ARG A 361 -2.94 1.32 -13.39
CA ARG A 361 -2.77 2.58 -14.11
C ARG A 361 -1.31 3.09 -14.08
N PRO A 362 -0.88 3.80 -15.14
CA PRO A 362 0.41 4.49 -15.11
C PRO A 362 0.41 5.58 -14.04
N ILE A 363 1.52 5.73 -13.33
CA ILE A 363 1.68 6.80 -12.34
C ILE A 363 1.87 8.11 -13.10
N GLU A 364 0.98 9.06 -12.87
CA GLU A 364 1.03 10.39 -13.48
C GLU A 364 1.07 11.47 -12.39
N VAL A 365 2.05 12.35 -12.48
CA VAL A 365 2.14 13.54 -11.62
C VAL A 365 1.59 14.72 -12.44
N PRO A 366 0.58 15.44 -11.94
CA PRO A 366 0.14 16.70 -12.55
C PRO A 366 1.33 17.66 -12.61
N GLY A 367 1.61 18.18 -13.81
CA GLY A 367 2.72 19.11 -14.08
C GLY A 367 2.40 20.55 -13.69
#